data_AF-A0A0U1E0H7-F1
#
_entry.id   AF-A0A0U1E0H7-F1
#
_cell.length_a   1.000
_cell.length_b   1.000
_cell.length_c   1.000
_cell.angle_alpha   90.00
_cell.angle_beta   90.00
_cell.angle_gamma   90.00
#
_symmetry.space_group_name_H-M   'P 1'
#
loop_
_entity.id
_entity.type
_entity.pdbx_description
1 polymer ?
#
loop_
_entity_poly.entity_id
_entity_poly.type
_entity_poly.pdbx_seq_one_letter_code
_entity_poly.pdbx_strand_id
1 'polypeptide(L)'
;MVVLNPTRMRSITDAKTKFNALVSEAQAGQSAHIVSGANVVAHLVPATARIVDDANVLASMLQALVQREVDWIVADSKKNDGQFYSAGDVMGRALGWAWRTDAALFMQIVTDYIGLLAARIGRPLRRDESRALIRESLGAALTDGEVATADAHLARNWDEWMLDAH
;
A
#
# COMPACT_ATOMS: atom_id res chain seq x y z
N MET A 1 -16.17 -4.47 10.94
CA MET A 1 -16.30 -4.77 12.40
C MET A 1 -15.43 -5.98 12.66
N VAL A 2 -14.31 -5.83 13.36
CA VAL A 2 -13.40 -6.95 13.61
C VAL A 2 -14.14 -8.01 14.42
N VAL A 3 -14.33 -9.19 13.83
CA VAL A 3 -14.97 -10.32 14.51
C VAL A 3 -14.02 -10.80 15.61
N LEU A 4 -14.33 -10.43 16.85
CA LEU A 4 -13.57 -10.84 18.02
C LEU A 4 -13.74 -12.35 18.25
N ASN A 5 -12.72 -13.12 17.88
CA ASN A 5 -12.69 -14.56 18.14
C ASN A 5 -12.16 -14.80 19.58
N PRO A 6 -12.92 -15.47 20.47
CA PRO A 6 -12.51 -15.73 21.85
C PRO A 6 -11.17 -16.47 21.98
N THR A 7 -10.84 -17.31 21.01
CA THR A 7 -9.57 -18.07 20.98
C THR A 7 -8.35 -17.18 20.73
N ARG A 8 -8.55 -15.97 20.20
CA ARG A 8 -7.53 -14.98 19.85
C ARG A 8 -7.43 -13.83 20.84
N MET A 9 -8.24 -13.84 21.90
CA MET A 9 -8.12 -12.89 23.00
C MET A 9 -7.03 -13.36 24.00
N ARG A 10 -6.20 -12.43 24.45
CA ARG A 10 -5.14 -12.65 25.45
C ARG A 10 -5.25 -11.57 26.51
N SER A 11 -5.34 -11.95 27.78
CA SER A 11 -5.27 -10.97 28.85
C SER A 11 -3.93 -10.23 28.79
N ILE A 12 -3.86 -8.99 29.24
CA ILE A 12 -2.61 -8.24 29.31
C ILE A 12 -1.54 -8.97 30.14
N THR A 13 -1.98 -9.72 31.17
CA THR A 13 -1.12 -10.55 32.01
C THR A 13 -0.53 -11.71 31.20
N ASP A 14 -1.36 -12.46 30.48
CA ASP A 14 -0.90 -13.57 29.64
C ASP A 14 0.00 -13.09 28.50
N ALA A 15 -0.35 -11.97 27.88
CA ALA A 15 0.39 -11.39 26.77
C ALA A 15 1.80 -10.98 27.19
N LYS A 16 1.97 -10.42 28.40
CA LYS A 16 3.28 -10.10 28.96
C LYS A 16 4.15 -11.34 29.14
N THR A 17 3.59 -12.40 29.73
CA THR A 17 4.34 -13.64 30.00
C THR A 17 4.66 -14.42 28.73
N LYS A 18 3.80 -14.34 27.70
CA LYS A 18 3.89 -15.15 26.48
C LYS A 18 4.22 -14.32 25.23
N PHE A 19 4.80 -13.14 25.39
CA PHE A 19 4.97 -12.21 24.27
C PHE A 19 5.74 -12.83 23.09
N ASN A 20 6.83 -13.55 23.36
CA ASN A 20 7.60 -14.21 22.29
C ASN A 20 6.78 -15.26 21.54
N ALA A 21 5.94 -16.03 22.23
CA ALA A 21 5.05 -17.00 21.59
C ALA A 21 4.00 -16.29 20.72
N LEU A 22 3.44 -15.16 21.20
CA LEU A 22 2.52 -14.35 20.41
C LEU A 22 3.18 -13.78 19.15
N VAL A 23 4.45 -13.37 19.24
CA VAL A 23 5.22 -12.92 18.06
C VAL A 23 5.43 -14.07 17.07
N SER A 24 5.77 -15.27 17.54
CA SER A 24 5.88 -16.46 16.68
C SER A 24 4.53 -16.84 16.05
N GLU A 25 3.43 -16.75 16.80
CA GLU A 25 2.06 -16.93 16.27
C GLU A 25 1.73 -15.89 15.19
N ALA A 26 2.11 -14.63 15.38
CA ALA A 26 1.95 -13.56 14.39
C ALA A 26 2.81 -13.76 13.15
N GLN A 27 4.05 -14.23 13.30
CA GLN A 27 4.89 -14.66 12.18
C GLN A 27 4.24 -15.82 11.40
N ALA A 28 3.53 -16.72 12.09
CA ALA A 28 2.76 -17.80 11.48
C ALA A 28 1.38 -17.35 10.93
N GLY A 29 1.10 -16.04 10.88
CA GLY A 29 -0.12 -15.50 10.29
C GLY A 29 -1.30 -15.36 11.25
N GLN A 30 -1.12 -15.58 12.55
CA GLN A 30 -2.20 -15.48 13.53
C GLN A 30 -2.26 -14.10 14.18
N SER A 31 -3.45 -13.51 14.23
CA SER A 31 -3.67 -12.25 14.96
C SER A 31 -4.10 -12.53 16.40
N ALA A 32 -3.66 -11.69 17.33
CA ALA A 32 -4.07 -11.71 18.73
C ALA A 32 -4.59 -10.33 19.18
N HIS A 33 -5.64 -10.34 19.99
CA HIS A 33 -6.19 -9.16 20.65
C HIS A 33 -5.78 -9.18 22.12
N ILE A 34 -5.04 -8.17 22.56
CA ILE A 34 -4.65 -8.03 23.96
C ILE A 34 -5.75 -7.24 24.68
N VAL A 35 -6.31 -7.82 25.73
CA VAL A 35 -7.43 -7.25 26.50
C VAL A 35 -7.03 -6.89 27.93
N SER A 36 -7.60 -5.80 28.44
CA SER A 36 -7.54 -5.41 29.85
C SER A 36 -8.97 -5.17 30.36
N GLY A 37 -9.42 -6.03 31.27
CA GLY A 37 -10.84 -6.12 31.63
C GLY A 37 -11.69 -6.47 30.40
N ALA A 38 -12.67 -5.64 30.08
CA ALA A 38 -13.56 -5.80 28.93
C ALA A 38 -13.06 -5.10 27.64
N ASN A 39 -11.92 -4.42 27.69
CA ASN A 39 -11.45 -3.57 26.60
C ASN A 39 -10.28 -4.22 25.85
N VAL A 40 -10.32 -4.18 24.51
CA VAL A 40 -9.14 -4.44 23.69
C VAL A 40 -8.21 -3.24 23.79
N VAL A 41 -6.98 -3.46 24.23
CA VAL A 41 -5.97 -2.40 24.44
C VAL A 41 -4.84 -2.43 23.41
N ALA A 42 -4.63 -3.57 22.74
CA ALA A 42 -3.66 -3.69 21.66
C ALA A 42 -4.01 -4.84 20.71
N HIS A 43 -3.45 -4.74 19.50
CA HIS A 43 -3.50 -5.78 18.48
C HIS A 43 -2.08 -6.22 18.18
N LEU A 44 -1.84 -7.53 18.16
CA LEU A 44 -0.67 -8.10 17.51
C LEU A 44 -1.14 -8.76 16.23
N VAL A 45 -0.72 -8.21 15.10
CA VAL A 45 -1.10 -8.69 13.78
C VAL A 45 0.15 -9.17 13.03
N PRO A 46 0.03 -10.19 12.16
CA PRO A 46 1.06 -10.50 11.19
C PRO A 46 1.46 -9.25 10.40
N ALA A 47 2.74 -9.14 10.04
CA ALA A 47 3.22 -8.01 9.24
C ALA A 47 2.51 -7.89 7.87
N THR A 48 1.97 -9.00 7.38
CA THR A 48 1.24 -9.09 6.11
C THR A 48 -0.28 -8.99 6.28
N ALA A 49 -0.80 -8.83 7.51
CA ALA A 49 -2.23 -8.80 7.75
C ALA A 49 -2.87 -7.53 7.17
N ARG A 50 -3.99 -7.71 6.47
CA ARG A 50 -4.86 -6.61 6.07
C ARG A 50 -5.66 -6.15 7.28
N ILE A 51 -5.26 -5.04 7.88
CA ILE A 51 -5.96 -4.43 9.03
C ILE A 51 -7.32 -3.86 8.61
N VAL A 52 -7.43 -3.40 7.36
CA VAL A 52 -8.71 -3.05 6.73
C VAL A 52 -9.23 -4.30 6.01
N ASP A 53 -10.23 -4.94 6.60
CA ASP A 53 -10.82 -6.21 6.13
C ASP A 53 -12.00 -5.99 5.16
N ASP A 54 -12.63 -4.83 5.19
CA ASP A 54 -13.62 -4.41 4.22
C ASP A 54 -12.93 -3.90 2.94
N ALA A 55 -13.10 -4.65 1.84
CA ALA A 55 -12.50 -4.34 0.55
C ALA A 55 -12.98 -2.98 -0.02
N ASN A 56 -14.22 -2.57 0.25
CA ASN A 56 -14.76 -1.31 -0.25
C ASN A 56 -14.18 -0.12 0.52
N VAL A 57 -13.99 -0.29 1.84
CA VAL A 57 -13.33 0.74 2.67
C VAL A 57 -11.88 0.90 2.24
N LEU A 58 -11.16 -0.20 2.04
CA LEU A 58 -9.78 -0.15 1.55
C LEU A 58 -9.69 0.53 0.18
N ALA A 59 -10.56 0.14 -0.77
CA ALA A 59 -10.62 0.77 -2.09
C ALA A 59 -10.90 2.29 -2.00
N SER A 60 -11.85 2.70 -1.15
CA SER A 60 -12.18 4.12 -0.96
C SER A 60 -11.00 4.91 -0.37
N MET A 61 -10.27 4.33 0.59
CA MET A 61 -9.09 4.95 1.19
C MET A 61 -7.95 5.10 0.17
N LEU A 62 -7.71 4.06 -0.63
CA LEU A 62 -6.69 4.08 -1.68
C LEU A 62 -7.06 5.07 -2.79
N GLN A 63 -8.32 5.13 -3.19
CA GLN A 63 -8.80 6.10 -4.17
C GLN A 63 -8.63 7.54 -3.68
N ALA A 64 -8.99 7.82 -2.42
CA ALA A 64 -8.80 9.15 -1.82
C ALA A 64 -7.32 9.52 -1.74
N LEU A 65 -6.45 8.57 -1.41
CA LEU A 65 -4.99 8.77 -1.43
C LEU A 65 -4.50 9.08 -2.85
N VAL A 66 -4.86 8.26 -3.84
CA VAL A 66 -4.48 8.47 -5.25
C VAL A 66 -4.93 9.85 -5.74
N GLN A 67 -6.16 10.24 -5.47
CA GLN A 67 -6.68 11.57 -5.81
C GLN A 67 -5.82 12.68 -5.20
N ARG A 68 -5.51 12.60 -3.90
CA ARG A 68 -4.71 13.59 -3.22
C ARG A 68 -3.32 13.73 -3.82
N GLU A 69 -2.63 12.62 -4.07
CA GLU A 69 -1.26 12.64 -4.59
C GLU A 69 -1.21 13.09 -6.06
N VAL A 70 -2.21 12.73 -6.87
CA VAL A 70 -2.34 13.24 -8.24
C VAL A 70 -2.62 14.75 -8.24
N ASP A 71 -3.54 15.22 -7.39
CA ASP A 71 -3.83 16.67 -7.32
C ASP A 71 -2.59 17.46 -6.85
N TRP A 72 -1.80 16.88 -5.93
CA TRP A 72 -0.51 17.44 -5.52
C TRP A 72 0.50 17.49 -6.67
N ILE A 73 0.76 16.38 -7.36
CA ILE A 73 1.80 16.34 -8.41
C ILE A 73 1.43 17.23 -9.60
N VAL A 74 0.14 17.37 -9.92
CA VAL A 74 -0.34 18.28 -10.97
C VAL A 74 -0.14 19.75 -10.57
N ALA A 75 -0.31 20.07 -9.29
CA ALA A 75 -0.01 21.40 -8.78
C ALA A 75 1.50 21.66 -8.74
N ASP A 76 2.31 20.65 -8.43
CA ASP A 76 3.76 20.74 -8.37
C ASP A 76 4.39 20.86 -9.75
N SER A 77 3.91 20.10 -10.74
CA SER A 77 4.44 20.16 -12.12
C SER A 77 4.27 21.55 -12.74
N LYS A 78 3.22 22.29 -12.39
CA LYS A 78 3.04 23.69 -12.81
C LYS A 78 4.16 24.61 -12.33
N LYS A 79 4.85 24.26 -11.24
CA LYS A 79 6.02 24.98 -10.73
C LYS A 79 7.33 24.52 -11.37
N ASN A 80 7.34 23.32 -11.96
CA ASN A 80 8.51 22.65 -12.51
C ASN A 80 8.43 22.53 -14.05
N ASP A 81 7.92 23.56 -14.73
CA ASP A 81 7.80 23.61 -16.20
C ASP A 81 7.09 22.38 -16.83
N GLY A 82 6.13 21.80 -16.10
CA GLY A 82 5.36 20.63 -16.53
C GLY A 82 6.08 19.29 -16.36
N GLN A 83 7.23 19.25 -15.68
CA GLN A 83 7.97 18.01 -15.42
C GLN A 83 7.44 17.28 -14.19
N PHE A 84 7.53 15.95 -14.24
CA PHE A 84 7.22 15.05 -13.12
C PHE A 84 8.48 14.27 -12.73
N TYR A 85 8.86 14.34 -11.46
CA TYR A 85 10.06 13.64 -10.95
C TYR A 85 9.72 12.39 -10.14
N SER A 86 8.60 12.42 -9.40
CA SER A 86 8.19 11.36 -8.48
C SER A 86 6.67 11.44 -8.26
N ALA A 87 6.02 10.30 -7.98
CA ALA A 87 4.65 10.24 -7.47
C ALA A 87 4.49 10.78 -6.03
N GLY A 88 5.59 11.13 -5.36
CA GLY A 88 5.64 11.59 -3.98
C GLY A 88 5.86 10.45 -2.97
N ASP A 89 6.48 10.79 -1.84
CA ASP A 89 6.87 9.82 -0.81
C ASP A 89 5.67 9.08 -0.19
N VAL A 90 4.52 9.75 -0.09
CA VAL A 90 3.31 9.13 0.47
C VAL A 90 2.78 8.06 -0.47
N MET A 91 2.72 8.34 -1.77
CA MET A 91 2.42 7.33 -2.79
C MET A 91 3.46 6.20 -2.76
N GLY A 92 4.74 6.55 -2.68
CA GLY A 92 5.85 5.59 -2.55
C GLY A 92 5.69 4.61 -1.39
N ARG A 93 5.30 5.11 -0.21
CA ARG A 93 5.00 4.27 0.97
C ARG A 93 3.78 3.38 0.77
N ALA A 94 2.72 3.87 0.14
CA ALA A 94 1.53 3.06 -0.15
C ALA A 94 1.82 1.95 -1.16
N LEU A 95 2.57 2.27 -2.22
CA LEU A 95 3.03 1.29 -3.21
C LEU A 95 3.99 0.27 -2.60
N GLY A 96 4.93 0.70 -1.76
CA GLY A 96 5.84 -0.21 -1.06
C GLY A 96 5.10 -1.14 -0.09
N TRP A 97 4.09 -0.64 0.62
CA TRP A 97 3.21 -1.49 1.44
C TRP A 97 2.42 -2.49 0.58
N ALA A 98 1.81 -2.03 -0.51
CA ALA A 98 1.07 -2.90 -1.42
C ALA A 98 1.97 -3.99 -2.00
N TRP A 99 3.18 -3.64 -2.47
CA TRP A 99 4.14 -4.60 -3.00
C TRP A 99 4.50 -5.73 -2.01
N ARG A 100 4.69 -5.38 -0.73
CA ARG A 100 5.02 -6.35 0.32
C ARG A 100 3.83 -7.21 0.76
N THR A 101 2.61 -6.83 0.42
CA THR A 101 1.39 -7.48 0.92
C THR A 101 0.59 -8.19 -0.17
N ASP A 102 0.45 -7.57 -1.35
CA ASP A 102 -0.25 -8.10 -2.50
C ASP A 102 0.20 -7.38 -3.79
N ALA A 103 0.86 -8.13 -4.68
CA ALA A 103 1.33 -7.61 -5.97
C ALA A 103 0.19 -7.18 -6.91
N ALA A 104 -0.99 -7.80 -6.82
CA ALA A 104 -2.15 -7.37 -7.61
C ALA A 104 -2.69 -6.02 -7.11
N LEU A 105 -2.72 -5.82 -5.79
CA LEU A 105 -3.06 -4.52 -5.20
C LEU A 105 -2.05 -3.43 -5.58
N PHE A 106 -0.76 -3.78 -5.62
CA PHE A 106 0.27 -2.88 -6.13
C PHE A 106 -0.03 -2.44 -7.57
N MET A 107 -0.31 -3.39 -8.47
CA MET A 107 -0.67 -3.07 -9.86
C MET A 107 -1.93 -2.22 -9.96
N GLN A 108 -2.97 -2.54 -9.18
CA GLN A 108 -4.21 -1.75 -9.13
C GLN A 108 -3.95 -0.29 -8.78
N ILE A 109 -3.18 -0.02 -7.71
CA ILE A 109 -2.88 1.35 -7.28
C ILE A 109 -2.07 2.09 -8.36
N VAL A 110 -1.11 1.41 -9.01
CA VAL A 110 -0.33 2.00 -10.11
C VAL A 110 -1.22 2.36 -11.29
N THR A 111 -2.13 1.47 -11.70
CA THR A 111 -3.09 1.71 -12.78
C THR A 111 -4.00 2.88 -12.46
N ASP A 112 -4.61 2.90 -11.27
CA ASP A 112 -5.50 3.98 -10.82
C ASP A 112 -4.77 5.33 -10.80
N TYR A 113 -3.53 5.34 -10.31
CA TYR A 113 -2.71 6.54 -10.25
C TYR A 113 -2.37 7.07 -11.64
N ILE A 114 -1.88 6.23 -12.55
CA ILE A 114 -1.49 6.65 -13.90
C ILE A 114 -2.73 7.10 -14.69
N GLY A 115 -3.83 6.35 -14.60
CA GLY A 115 -5.09 6.68 -15.27
C GLY A 115 -5.62 8.04 -14.83
N LEU A 116 -5.66 8.28 -13.51
CA LEU A 116 -6.11 9.57 -12.97
C LEU A 116 -5.14 10.70 -13.33
N LEU A 117 -3.83 10.47 -13.24
CA LEU A 117 -2.84 11.47 -13.62
C LEU A 117 -2.98 11.86 -15.10
N ALA A 118 -3.09 10.88 -16.00
CA ALA A 118 -3.31 11.09 -17.43
C ALA A 118 -4.56 11.94 -17.70
N ALA A 119 -5.67 11.62 -17.01
CA ALA A 119 -6.92 12.36 -17.10
C ALA A 119 -6.76 13.82 -16.62
N ARG A 120 -6.04 14.05 -15.51
CA ARG A 120 -5.81 15.39 -14.94
C ARG A 120 -4.92 16.27 -15.80
N ILE A 121 -3.92 15.68 -16.46
CA ILE A 121 -2.99 16.42 -17.33
C ILE A 121 -3.49 16.53 -18.77
N GLY A 122 -4.60 15.87 -19.10
CA GLY A 122 -5.22 15.90 -20.42
C GLY A 122 -4.42 15.19 -21.51
N ARG A 123 -3.51 14.28 -21.14
CA ARG A 123 -2.73 13.47 -22.09
C ARG A 123 -2.36 12.11 -21.49
N PRO A 124 -2.16 11.08 -22.33
CA PRO A 124 -1.54 9.84 -21.88
C PRO A 124 -0.12 10.07 -21.34
N LEU A 125 0.28 9.29 -20.33
CA LEU A 125 1.67 9.17 -19.92
C LEU A 125 2.37 8.08 -20.74
N ARG A 126 3.62 8.33 -21.12
CA ARG A 126 4.43 7.30 -21.78
C ARG A 126 4.82 6.24 -20.75
N ARG A 127 4.95 4.98 -21.19
CA ARG A 127 5.37 3.87 -20.32
C ARG A 127 6.64 4.17 -19.52
N ASP A 128 7.67 4.69 -20.18
CA ASP A 128 8.94 5.00 -19.50
C ASP A 128 8.82 6.17 -18.52
N GLU A 129 7.98 7.15 -18.83
CA GLU A 129 7.67 8.29 -17.94
C GLU A 129 6.98 7.80 -16.67
N SER A 130 5.93 7.00 -16.81
CA SER A 130 5.22 6.41 -15.68
C SER A 130 6.12 5.49 -14.85
N ARG A 131 6.93 4.65 -15.49
CA ARG A 131 7.85 3.75 -14.77
C ARG A 131 8.91 4.51 -13.99
N ALA A 132 9.52 5.53 -14.57
CA ALA A 132 10.51 6.36 -13.88
C ALA A 132 9.89 7.02 -12.64
N LEU A 133 8.69 7.59 -12.80
CA LEU A 133 7.95 8.27 -11.74
C LEU A 133 7.62 7.34 -10.57
N ILE A 134 7.12 6.13 -10.86
CA ILE A 134 6.79 5.12 -9.85
C ILE A 134 8.06 4.61 -9.18
N ARG A 135 9.10 4.31 -9.96
CA ARG A 135 10.38 3.80 -9.45
C ARG A 135 11.03 4.77 -8.48
N GLU A 136 11.03 6.07 -8.79
CA GLU A 136 11.56 7.11 -7.91
C GLU A 136 10.84 7.10 -6.55
N SER A 137 9.50 7.07 -6.57
CA SER A 137 8.72 7.07 -5.32
C SER A 137 8.90 5.81 -4.48
N LEU A 138 9.12 4.65 -5.10
CA LEU A 138 9.37 3.41 -4.35
C LEU A 138 10.61 3.51 -3.46
N GLY A 139 11.59 4.34 -3.82
CA GLY A 139 12.77 4.62 -2.98
C GLY A 139 12.45 5.18 -1.59
N ALA A 140 11.26 5.77 -1.40
CA ALA A 140 10.82 6.27 -0.10
C ALA A 140 10.47 5.16 0.92
N ALA A 141 10.35 3.89 0.49
CA ALA A 141 9.87 2.79 1.33
C ALA A 141 10.55 1.43 1.11
N LEU A 142 11.16 1.23 -0.06
CA LEU A 142 11.77 -0.01 -0.48
C LEU A 142 13.30 0.12 -0.56
N THR A 143 13.99 -1.00 -0.34
CA THR A 143 15.43 -1.11 -0.66
C THR A 143 15.64 -1.14 -2.17
N ASP A 144 16.85 -0.82 -2.66
CA ASP A 144 17.17 -0.84 -4.10
C ASP A 144 16.85 -2.20 -4.77
N GLY A 145 17.07 -3.31 -4.06
CA GLY A 145 16.72 -4.64 -4.55
C GLY A 145 15.22 -4.88 -4.66
N GLU A 146 14.45 -4.39 -3.69
CA GLU A 146 12.98 -4.44 -3.73
C GLU A 146 12.43 -3.52 -4.83
N VAL A 147 12.99 -2.31 -5.00
CA VAL A 147 12.63 -1.38 -6.10
C VAL A 147 12.86 -2.06 -7.44
N ALA A 148 14.03 -2.68 -7.65
CA ALA A 148 14.35 -3.37 -8.89
C ALA A 148 13.37 -4.53 -9.17
N THR A 149 12.97 -5.27 -8.13
CA THR A 149 12.04 -6.39 -8.27
C THR A 149 10.62 -5.92 -8.58
N ALA A 150 10.15 -4.87 -7.90
CA ALA A 150 8.85 -4.24 -8.15
C ALA A 150 8.77 -3.62 -9.56
N ASP A 151 9.82 -2.91 -9.98
CA ASP A 151 9.92 -2.34 -11.33
C ASP A 151 9.93 -3.44 -12.42
N ALA A 152 10.64 -4.55 -12.19
CA ALA A 152 10.60 -5.70 -13.08
C ALA A 152 9.22 -6.36 -13.13
N HIS A 153 8.50 -6.42 -12.00
CA HIS A 153 7.13 -6.92 -11.96
C HIS A 153 6.18 -6.00 -12.74
N LEU A 154 6.26 -4.69 -12.51
CA LEU A 154 5.50 -3.68 -13.26
C LEU A 154 5.77 -3.78 -14.76
N ALA A 155 7.02 -3.95 -15.16
CA ALA A 155 7.39 -4.09 -16.56
C ALA A 155 6.79 -5.35 -17.21
N ARG A 156 6.79 -6.48 -16.51
CA ARG A 156 6.25 -7.76 -17.04
C ARG A 156 4.74 -7.73 -17.22
N ASN A 157 4.02 -7.05 -16.33
CA ASN A 157 2.55 -7.05 -16.29
C ASN A 157 1.95 -5.75 -16.86
N TRP A 158 2.76 -4.89 -17.47
CA TRP A 158 2.34 -3.55 -17.92
C TRP A 158 1.14 -3.60 -18.85
N ASP A 159 1.24 -4.39 -19.92
CA ASP A 159 0.24 -4.36 -20.99
C ASP A 159 -1.09 -4.97 -20.49
N GLU A 160 -1.04 -6.05 -19.72
CA GLU A 160 -2.22 -6.68 -19.11
C GLU A 160 -3.01 -5.69 -18.23
N TRP A 161 -2.32 -4.95 -17.36
CA TRP A 161 -2.99 -4.11 -16.35
C TRP A 161 -3.31 -2.69 -16.82
N MET A 162 -2.66 -2.22 -17.89
CA MET A 162 -2.85 -0.87 -18.42
C MET A 162 -3.80 -0.82 -19.61
N LEU A 163 -4.11 -1.97 -20.25
CA LEU A 163 -5.11 -2.05 -21.33
C LEU A 163 -6.55 -2.01 -20.81
N ASP A 164 -6.80 -2.46 -19.57
CA ASP A 164 -8.12 -2.45 -18.93
C ASP A 164 -8.49 -1.09 -18.30
N ALA A 165 -7.60 -0.09 -18.38
CA ALA A 165 -7.77 1.24 -17.79
C ALA A 165 -8.43 2.28 -18.72
N HIS A 166 -8.96 1.84 -19.88
CA HIS A 166 -9.51 2.70 -20.94
C HIS A 166 -10.91 2.28 -21.38
#